data_AF-L0DR80-F1
#
_entry.id   AF-L0DR80-F1
#
_cell.length_a   1.000
_cell.length_b   1.000
_cell.length_c   1.000
_cell.angle_alpha   90.00
_cell.angle_beta   90.00
_cell.angle_gamma   90.00
#
_symmetry.space_group_name_H-M   'P 1'
#
loop_
_entity.id
_entity.type
_entity.pdbx_description
1 polymer ?
#
loop_
_entity_poly.entity_id
_entity_poly.type
_entity_poly.pdbx_seq_one_letter_code
_entity_poly.pdbx_strand_id
1 'polypeptide(L)'
;MNESMTRPARRVRPLLESLEGRTLQAASVTAAATAVPANARQLNRENGISVEDRRMSYTTPQGTRVIVTLYGVGSLAGSTVDPDGALNLIFSQTGPQSAIVAKVSGGTRRATLRSIHHKDLNPDDLSGIGSSLLNLVNFKDFDLVNNGRINLTGGVHSLYLNSVGRNTQINLREEPVEFLTNTSSSLPTSTSSNGVDLAFITNLLGASTLTSVGGQFVSDFNSIARNTPSGGSSTIGVNPGPPPAPPGVVAVINHIKGAPRSTAGIEDPQVFGLDSTTHTLIRFDATTGAVLQTIPLTGMGPPNTGVALGRNAGRLVALVGDDTSIRAFDAVTGDPVGQFTTANLGSLGLTAIDGIGSTDTRTVISDSTAGAGGLALQIDVTASLATGHAVAAGQPFAPTRQFELSGGLASVPASQTMYATGAAHFDSFQPNLLQYGVLALNTAGNQLSETARTPFKVSGNFVNAGPEGSVDSLPQQVLGSVDQNLALITGVANGKNVVSLLSPQTLASNGTFTLNNPNPLTGLSESFRPDLANSALIDVQGNVQSLRAKDATGLVFNVAGYINLAKIKRASDSVLIGQPFGHAEIPKRSNVAIISSPRPVDDRNGVQVINNLKQIGPLTLPGR
;
A
#
# COMPACT_ATOMS: atom_id res chain seq x y z
N MET A 1 -36.64 92.01 15.93
CA MET A 1 -36.91 91.16 14.76
C MET A 1 -35.56 90.66 14.23
N ASN A 2 -35.35 89.35 14.37
CA ASN A 2 -34.35 88.42 13.78
C ASN A 2 -32.85 88.72 14.00
N GLU A 3 -32.17 88.02 14.94
CA GLU A 3 -31.50 86.69 14.83
C GLU A 3 -30.25 86.73 13.93
N SER A 4 -29.00 86.73 14.42
CA SER A 4 -28.21 85.77 15.24
C SER A 4 -27.54 84.62 14.47
N MET A 5 -26.22 84.49 14.72
CA MET A 5 -25.31 83.33 14.60
C MET A 5 -24.46 83.07 13.33
N THR A 6 -23.21 83.52 13.44
CA THR A 6 -21.90 82.91 13.10
C THR A 6 -21.79 81.56 12.35
N ARG A 7 -20.91 81.54 11.32
CA ARG A 7 -19.94 80.46 11.03
C ARG A 7 -18.79 80.93 10.10
N PRO A 8 -17.49 80.72 10.40
CA PRO A 8 -16.39 81.23 9.57
C PRO A 8 -15.64 80.15 8.74
N ALA A 9 -14.97 80.65 7.69
CA ALA A 9 -13.76 80.20 6.99
C ALA A 9 -13.72 78.82 6.26
N ARG A 10 -13.52 78.88 4.93
CA ARG A 10 -12.89 77.81 4.13
C ARG A 10 -11.78 78.41 3.26
N ARG A 11 -10.52 78.26 3.70
CA ARG A 11 -9.31 78.63 2.93
C ARG A 11 -8.74 77.39 2.21
N VAL A 12 -8.51 77.62 0.92
CA VAL A 12 -7.69 76.95 -0.12
C VAL A 12 -6.65 75.91 0.34
N ARG A 13 -6.55 74.80 -0.41
CA ARG A 13 -5.30 74.03 -0.60
C ARG A 13 -5.12 73.61 -2.07
N PRO A 14 -3.99 73.96 -2.71
CA PRO A 14 -3.51 73.34 -3.95
C PRO A 14 -2.95 71.92 -3.68
N LEU A 15 -2.91 71.11 -4.73
CA LEU A 15 -2.48 69.70 -4.73
C LEU A 15 -0.98 69.52 -4.46
N LEU A 16 -0.69 68.38 -3.84
CA LEU A 16 0.56 67.91 -3.22
C LEU A 16 1.84 68.11 -4.05
N GLU A 17 2.83 68.71 -3.39
CA GLU A 17 4.25 68.37 -3.53
C GLU A 17 4.81 68.23 -2.09
N SER A 18 5.41 67.08 -1.76
CA SER A 18 6.33 66.95 -0.62
C SER A 18 7.24 65.73 -0.79
N LEU A 19 8.52 66.07 -0.83
CA LEU A 19 9.73 65.28 -0.71
C LEU A 19 9.81 64.41 0.57
N GLU A 20 10.70 63.39 0.44
CA GLU A 20 11.53 62.74 1.47
C GLU A 20 10.97 61.62 2.36
N GLY A 21 11.44 60.39 2.06
CA GLY A 21 12.54 59.79 2.82
C GLY A 21 12.20 59.07 4.13
N ARG A 22 12.35 57.73 4.12
CA ARG A 22 12.92 56.82 5.16
C ARG A 22 12.14 55.51 5.26
N THR A 23 12.70 54.46 4.68
CA THR A 23 12.35 53.07 5.00
C THR A 23 13.54 52.45 5.74
N LEU A 24 13.38 52.23 7.06
CA LEU A 24 14.14 51.24 7.83
C LEU A 24 13.38 50.88 9.13
N GLN A 25 12.85 49.66 9.11
CA GLN A 25 12.61 48.66 10.18
C GLN A 25 12.17 49.07 11.60
N ALA A 26 11.05 48.47 12.03
CA ALA A 26 10.97 47.79 13.32
C ALA A 26 10.08 46.52 13.19
N ALA A 27 10.58 45.41 13.73
CA ALA A 27 10.04 44.07 13.59
C ALA A 27 8.85 43.79 14.53
N SER A 28 7.87 43.03 14.06
CA SER A 28 6.99 42.23 14.92
C SER A 28 6.68 40.89 14.26
N VAL A 29 7.11 39.83 14.94
CA VAL A 29 7.03 38.41 14.59
C VAL A 29 5.59 38.00 14.26
N THR A 30 5.33 37.60 13.02
CA THR A 30 4.10 36.88 12.65
C THR A 30 4.48 35.69 11.77
N ALA A 31 3.99 34.51 12.16
CA ALA A 31 4.29 33.22 11.57
C ALA A 31 4.16 33.22 10.03
N ALA A 32 5.17 32.65 9.36
CA ALA A 32 5.25 32.54 7.93
C ALA A 32 3.98 31.89 7.34
N ALA A 33 3.18 32.69 6.65
CA ALA A 33 2.34 32.20 5.57
C ALA A 33 3.28 31.73 4.46
N THR A 34 3.53 30.43 4.36
CA THR A 34 4.30 29.87 3.25
C THR A 34 3.56 30.18 1.96
N ALA A 35 4.17 31.02 1.13
CA ALA A 35 3.58 31.58 -0.07
C ALA A 35 3.31 30.49 -1.11
N VAL A 36 2.12 30.57 -1.72
CA VAL A 36 1.76 29.83 -2.93
C VAL A 36 2.78 30.13 -4.03
N PRO A 37 3.41 29.14 -4.67
CA PRO A 37 4.35 29.40 -5.76
C PRO A 37 3.62 30.04 -6.95
N ALA A 38 4.12 31.20 -7.42
CA ALA A 38 3.53 32.00 -8.49
C ALA A 38 3.35 31.21 -9.81
N ASN A 39 4.21 30.21 -10.04
CA ASN A 39 4.26 29.40 -11.26
C ASN A 39 3.03 28.47 -11.42
N ALA A 40 2.33 28.17 -10.32
CA ALA A 40 1.14 27.31 -10.36
C ALA A 40 -0.04 27.96 -11.11
N ARG A 41 -0.06 29.30 -11.25
CA ARG A 41 -1.12 30.01 -11.99
C ARG A 41 -0.90 30.07 -13.50
N GLN A 42 0.34 29.98 -13.98
CA GLN A 42 0.64 30.03 -15.42
C GLN A 42 0.42 28.68 -16.12
N LEU A 43 0.70 27.56 -15.45
CA LEU A 43 0.36 26.20 -15.89
C LEU A 43 -1.16 25.97 -16.09
N ASN A 44 -2.01 26.86 -15.56
CA ASN A 44 -3.48 26.75 -15.59
C ASN A 44 -4.12 26.88 -16.98
N ARG A 45 -3.42 27.45 -17.97
CA ARG A 45 -3.98 27.66 -19.32
C ARG A 45 -3.47 26.66 -20.36
N GLU A 46 -2.31 26.05 -20.15
CA GLU A 46 -1.66 25.19 -21.15
C GLU A 46 -2.16 23.74 -21.14
N ASN A 47 -2.70 23.23 -20.04
CA ASN A 47 -3.05 21.80 -19.88
C ASN A 47 -4.55 21.45 -20.01
N GLY A 48 -5.44 22.41 -20.32
CA GLY A 48 -6.86 22.13 -20.59
C GLY A 48 -7.72 21.64 -19.41
N ILE A 49 -7.23 21.62 -18.17
CA ILE A 49 -7.99 21.22 -16.97
C ILE A 49 -8.75 22.43 -16.40
N SER A 50 -10.07 22.29 -16.20
CA SER A 50 -10.92 23.35 -15.65
C SER A 50 -10.53 23.71 -14.20
N VAL A 51 -10.66 24.98 -13.84
CA VAL A 51 -10.50 25.45 -12.45
C VAL A 51 -11.55 24.81 -11.53
N GLU A 52 -12.70 24.41 -12.07
CA GLU A 52 -13.79 23.75 -11.34
C GLU A 52 -13.40 22.35 -10.86
N ASP A 53 -12.63 21.62 -11.68
CA ASP A 53 -12.18 20.26 -11.34
C ASP A 53 -11.12 20.25 -10.24
N ARG A 54 -10.56 21.42 -9.88
CA ARG A 54 -9.45 21.53 -8.91
C ARG A 54 -9.88 22.13 -7.58
N ARG A 55 -11.15 22.51 -7.46
CA ARG A 55 -11.67 23.13 -6.26
C ARG A 55 -13.11 22.70 -6.02
N MET A 56 -13.32 22.10 -4.86
CA MET A 56 -14.67 21.82 -4.36
C MET A 56 -14.95 22.61 -3.10
N SER A 57 -16.22 22.96 -2.89
CA SER A 57 -16.68 23.56 -1.65
C SER A 57 -18.05 23.04 -1.27
N TYR A 58 -18.27 22.84 0.02
CA TYR A 58 -19.53 22.38 0.56
C TYR A 58 -19.72 22.89 1.99
N THR A 59 -20.92 22.73 2.51
CA THR A 59 -21.25 23.03 3.91
C THR A 59 -21.72 21.74 4.55
N THR A 60 -21.12 21.38 5.69
CA THR A 60 -21.52 20.20 6.45
C THR A 60 -22.91 20.41 7.08
N PRO A 61 -23.61 19.33 7.49
CA PRO A 61 -24.89 19.46 8.22
C PRO A 61 -24.80 20.33 9.48
N GLN A 62 -23.61 20.45 10.08
CA GLN A 62 -23.34 21.26 11.26
C GLN A 62 -23.00 22.74 10.93
N GLY A 63 -23.18 23.16 9.67
CA GLY A 63 -22.93 24.53 9.22
C GLY A 63 -21.45 24.89 9.05
N THR A 64 -20.55 23.90 9.08
CA THR A 64 -19.13 24.12 8.81
C THR A 64 -18.91 24.25 7.30
N ARG A 65 -18.28 25.35 6.86
CA ARG A 65 -17.94 25.56 5.45
C ARG A 65 -16.56 24.99 5.14
N VAL A 66 -16.49 24.15 4.13
CA VAL A 66 -15.27 23.49 3.67
C VAL A 66 -14.93 23.95 2.25
N ILE A 67 -13.65 24.22 2.02
CA ILE A 67 -13.09 24.48 0.69
C ILE A 67 -11.85 23.60 0.54
N VAL A 68 -11.86 22.69 -0.43
CA VAL A 68 -10.71 21.87 -0.80
C VAL A 68 -10.15 22.41 -2.11
N THR A 69 -8.83 22.57 -2.20
CA THR A 69 -8.16 23.12 -3.37
C THR A 69 -6.92 22.31 -3.71
N LEU A 70 -6.81 21.91 -4.97
CA LEU A 70 -5.64 21.27 -5.56
C LEU A 70 -4.76 22.32 -6.24
N TYR A 71 -3.54 22.48 -5.74
CA TYR A 71 -2.46 23.27 -6.33
C TYR A 71 -1.54 22.35 -7.15
N GLY A 72 -0.95 22.86 -8.23
CA GLY A 72 -0.17 22.03 -9.17
C GLY A 72 -1.02 21.38 -10.26
N VAL A 73 -0.54 20.29 -10.87
CA VAL A 73 -1.28 19.53 -11.89
C VAL A 73 -2.24 18.55 -11.22
N GLY A 74 -3.36 18.26 -11.88
CA GLY A 74 -4.30 17.23 -11.44
C GLY A 74 -5.74 17.71 -11.28
N SER A 75 -6.59 16.79 -10.85
CA SER A 75 -8.04 16.94 -10.73
C SER A 75 -8.55 16.32 -9.43
N LEU A 76 -9.62 16.89 -8.90
CA LEU A 76 -10.43 16.40 -7.78
C LEU A 76 -11.80 15.85 -8.25
N ALA A 77 -12.01 15.74 -9.57
CA ALA A 77 -13.26 15.25 -10.14
C ALA A 77 -13.58 13.84 -9.61
N GLY A 78 -14.86 13.60 -9.32
CA GLY A 78 -15.35 12.37 -8.68
C GLY A 78 -15.36 12.42 -7.15
N SER A 79 -14.78 13.45 -6.53
CA SER A 79 -14.92 13.64 -5.08
C SER A 79 -16.38 13.88 -4.68
N THR A 80 -16.85 13.21 -3.62
CA THR A 80 -18.23 13.31 -3.13
C THR A 80 -18.28 13.63 -1.64
N VAL A 81 -19.45 14.06 -1.17
CA VAL A 81 -19.71 14.29 0.26
C VAL A 81 -20.94 13.49 0.63
N ASP A 82 -20.81 12.68 1.66
CA ASP A 82 -21.91 11.87 2.17
C ASP A 82 -22.95 12.73 2.89
N PRO A 83 -24.19 12.24 3.08
CA PRO A 83 -25.23 12.97 3.81
C PRO A 83 -24.84 13.37 5.24
N ASP A 84 -23.92 12.63 5.88
CA ASP A 84 -23.38 12.96 7.21
C ASP A 84 -22.31 14.07 7.20
N GLY A 85 -21.94 14.56 6.01
CA GLY A 85 -20.92 15.60 5.79
C GLY A 85 -19.50 15.06 5.61
N ALA A 86 -19.29 13.74 5.63
CA ALA A 86 -17.98 13.14 5.43
C ALA A 86 -17.54 13.23 3.97
N LEU A 87 -16.30 13.67 3.76
CA LEU A 87 -15.70 13.81 2.44
C LEU A 87 -15.10 12.48 1.94
N ASN A 88 -15.46 12.09 0.72
CA ASN A 88 -14.75 11.09 -0.07
C ASN A 88 -13.95 11.83 -1.15
N LEU A 89 -12.66 12.04 -0.91
CA LEU A 89 -11.78 12.74 -1.83
C LEU A 89 -11.19 11.76 -2.85
N ILE A 90 -11.37 12.08 -4.13
CA ILE A 90 -10.75 11.38 -5.26
C ILE A 90 -9.83 12.36 -5.95
N PHE A 91 -8.58 11.95 -6.22
CA PHE A 91 -7.64 12.74 -6.99
C PHE A 91 -7.13 11.98 -8.21
N SER A 92 -6.65 12.69 -9.23
CA SER A 92 -5.99 12.08 -10.38
C SER A 92 -5.08 13.05 -11.11
N GLN A 93 -4.20 12.50 -11.96
CA GLN A 93 -3.28 13.26 -12.81
C GLN A 93 -2.40 14.24 -12.01
N THR A 94 -2.07 13.88 -10.77
CA THR A 94 -1.19 14.69 -9.91
C THR A 94 0.28 14.37 -10.20
N GLY A 95 1.18 15.09 -9.54
CA GLY A 95 2.60 14.86 -9.65
C GLY A 95 3.36 15.42 -8.45
N PRO A 96 4.70 15.32 -8.42
CA PRO A 96 5.51 15.63 -7.24
C PRO A 96 5.48 17.09 -6.77
N GLN A 97 4.83 18.00 -7.50
CA GLN A 97 4.62 19.40 -7.10
C GLN A 97 3.18 19.70 -6.69
N SER A 98 2.32 18.68 -6.72
CA SER A 98 0.88 18.83 -6.49
C SER A 98 0.57 18.77 -5.01
N ALA A 99 -0.34 19.64 -4.58
CA ALA A 99 -0.71 19.75 -3.19
C ALA A 99 -2.23 19.90 -3.05
N ILE A 100 -2.84 19.12 -2.17
CA ILE A 100 -4.26 19.23 -1.85
C ILE A 100 -4.36 19.86 -0.46
N VAL A 101 -5.04 21.00 -0.38
CA VAL A 101 -5.20 21.74 0.88
C VAL A 101 -6.67 21.99 1.13
N ALA A 102 -7.13 21.58 2.30
CA ALA A 102 -8.47 21.87 2.77
C ALA A 102 -8.48 23.00 3.80
N LYS A 103 -9.42 23.93 3.63
CA LYS A 103 -9.70 25.02 4.56
C LYS A 103 -11.10 24.83 5.13
N VAL A 104 -11.17 24.89 6.46
CA VAL A 104 -12.42 24.75 7.21
C VAL A 104 -12.69 26.07 7.93
N SER A 105 -13.92 26.56 7.83
CA SER A 105 -14.33 27.83 8.44
C SER A 105 -15.80 27.79 8.84
N GLY A 106 -16.19 28.62 9.81
CA GLY A 106 -17.55 28.56 10.38
C GLY A 106 -17.81 27.25 11.16
N GLY A 107 -19.03 27.12 11.68
CA GLY A 107 -19.48 25.95 12.43
C GLY A 107 -18.52 25.54 13.55
N THR A 108 -18.22 24.24 13.63
CA THR A 108 -17.33 23.62 14.63
C THR A 108 -15.84 23.84 14.33
N ARG A 109 -15.51 24.42 13.16
CA ARG A 109 -14.14 24.48 12.60
C ARG A 109 -13.48 23.10 12.43
N ARG A 110 -14.30 22.04 12.34
CA ARG A 110 -13.90 20.65 12.11
C ARG A 110 -14.72 20.10 10.95
N ALA A 111 -14.11 19.24 10.14
CA ALA A 111 -14.79 18.50 9.08
C ALA A 111 -14.48 17.01 9.17
N THR A 112 -15.35 16.17 8.62
CA THR A 112 -15.17 14.72 8.59
C THR A 112 -14.61 14.28 7.25
N LEU A 113 -13.70 13.31 7.30
CA LEU A 113 -13.08 12.68 6.14
C LEU A 113 -13.39 11.19 6.19
N ARG A 114 -13.89 10.62 5.09
CA ARG A 114 -14.10 9.17 4.95
C ARG A 114 -12.98 8.53 4.15
N SER A 115 -12.62 9.12 3.01
CA SER A 115 -11.52 8.58 2.22
C SER A 115 -10.70 9.60 1.46
N ILE A 116 -9.45 9.23 1.17
CA ILE A 116 -8.60 9.85 0.15
C ILE A 116 -7.98 8.74 -0.68
N HIS A 117 -8.16 8.75 -2.00
CA HIS A 117 -7.53 7.80 -2.91
C HIS A 117 -7.40 8.36 -4.34
N HIS A 118 -6.53 7.74 -5.14
CA HIS A 118 -6.42 8.04 -6.56
C HIS A 118 -7.60 7.42 -7.33
N LYS A 119 -8.08 8.07 -8.41
CA LYS A 119 -9.28 7.62 -9.16
C LYS A 119 -9.20 6.16 -9.66
N ASP A 120 -7.99 5.71 -10.00
CA ASP A 120 -7.75 4.38 -10.57
C ASP A 120 -7.32 3.35 -9.52
N LEU A 121 -7.21 3.76 -8.26
CA LEU A 121 -6.88 2.87 -7.16
C LEU A 121 -8.08 2.70 -6.23
N ASN A 122 -8.49 1.45 -6.03
CA ASN A 122 -9.40 1.14 -4.94
C ASN A 122 -8.76 1.54 -3.59
N PRO A 123 -9.52 2.08 -2.62
CA PRO A 123 -8.99 2.41 -1.29
C PRO A 123 -8.25 1.27 -0.58
N ASP A 124 -8.59 0.01 -0.89
CA ASP A 124 -7.99 -1.18 -0.29
C ASP A 124 -6.86 -1.80 -1.16
N ASP A 125 -6.53 -1.24 -2.34
CA ASP A 125 -5.39 -1.66 -3.19
C ASP A 125 -4.06 -1.11 -2.64
N LEU A 126 -3.15 -1.98 -2.20
CA LEU A 126 -1.90 -1.56 -1.57
C LEU A 126 -0.71 -1.46 -2.54
N SER A 127 -0.92 -1.77 -3.83
CA SER A 127 0.16 -1.82 -4.81
C SER A 127 0.72 -0.45 -5.16
N GLY A 128 -0.13 0.58 -5.23
CA GLY A 128 0.24 1.91 -5.72
C GLY A 128 0.39 2.01 -7.24
N ILE A 129 0.23 0.91 -7.99
CA ILE A 129 0.39 0.87 -9.44
C ILE A 129 -0.76 1.63 -10.11
N GLY A 130 -0.45 2.52 -11.06
CA GLY A 130 -1.45 3.35 -11.74
C GLY A 130 -1.89 4.59 -10.96
N SER A 131 -1.23 4.89 -9.84
CA SER A 131 -1.45 6.11 -9.05
C SER A 131 -0.52 7.26 -9.45
N SER A 132 -0.77 8.44 -8.89
CA SER A 132 0.05 9.64 -9.09
C SER A 132 0.57 10.22 -7.77
N LEU A 133 1.71 10.91 -7.84
CA LEU A 133 2.44 11.47 -6.69
C LEU A 133 1.74 12.70 -6.10
N LEU A 134 1.96 12.96 -4.81
CA LEU A 134 1.45 14.13 -4.08
C LEU A 134 2.48 14.66 -3.09
N ASN A 135 2.97 15.88 -3.30
CA ASN A 135 3.87 16.52 -2.34
C ASN A 135 3.19 16.72 -0.98
N LEU A 136 1.94 17.21 -0.99
CA LEU A 136 1.27 17.64 0.23
C LEU A 136 -0.22 17.30 0.22
N VAL A 137 -0.68 16.69 1.31
CA VAL A 137 -2.08 16.52 1.66
C VAL A 137 -2.33 17.19 3.01
N ASN A 138 -2.89 18.40 2.99
CA ASN A 138 -3.14 19.20 4.19
C ASN A 138 -4.62 19.24 4.56
N PHE A 139 -4.99 18.35 5.47
CA PHE A 139 -6.32 18.18 6.05
C PHE A 139 -6.27 18.31 7.57
N LYS A 140 -5.40 19.20 8.08
CA LYS A 140 -5.17 19.42 9.51
C LYS A 140 -6.43 19.73 10.34
N ASP A 141 -7.51 20.15 9.70
CA ASP A 141 -8.80 20.47 10.32
C ASP A 141 -9.85 19.35 10.14
N PHE A 142 -9.44 18.19 9.64
CA PHE A 142 -10.32 17.03 9.40
C PHE A 142 -10.07 15.89 10.37
N ASP A 143 -11.15 15.19 10.70
CA ASP A 143 -11.16 13.94 11.43
C ASP A 143 -11.47 12.80 10.46
N LEU A 144 -10.51 11.88 10.26
CA LEU A 144 -10.75 10.64 9.55
C LEU A 144 -11.68 9.78 10.42
N VAL A 145 -12.89 9.56 9.94
CA VAL A 145 -13.95 8.86 10.68
C VAL A 145 -13.59 7.39 10.91
N ASN A 146 -14.31 6.73 11.82
CA ASN A 146 -14.18 5.27 11.98
C ASN A 146 -14.39 4.57 10.64
N ASN A 147 -13.63 3.50 10.38
CA ASN A 147 -13.60 2.79 9.09
C ASN A 147 -13.03 3.60 7.91
N GLY A 148 -12.51 4.81 8.16
CA GLY A 148 -11.92 5.66 7.13
C GLY A 148 -10.66 5.06 6.50
N ARG A 149 -10.41 5.43 5.23
CA ARG A 149 -9.31 4.91 4.41
C ARG A 149 -8.55 6.02 3.69
N ILE A 150 -7.24 6.09 3.88
CA ILE A 150 -6.38 6.96 3.08
C ILE A 150 -5.39 6.07 2.35
N ASN A 151 -5.42 6.14 1.01
CA ASN A 151 -4.52 5.40 0.15
C ASN A 151 -3.70 6.38 -0.69
N LEU A 152 -2.45 6.58 -0.29
CA LEU A 152 -1.45 7.41 -0.95
C LEU A 152 -0.21 6.56 -1.33
N THR A 153 -0.45 5.30 -1.69
CA THR A 153 0.59 4.34 -2.13
C THR A 153 1.23 4.70 -3.47
N GLY A 154 0.68 5.68 -4.21
CA GLY A 154 1.34 6.30 -5.36
C GLY A 154 2.58 7.12 -4.98
N GLY A 155 2.64 7.58 -3.73
CA GLY A 155 3.74 8.37 -3.17
C GLY A 155 3.24 9.70 -2.61
N VAL A 156 3.65 10.03 -1.38
CA VAL A 156 3.33 11.29 -0.72
C VAL A 156 4.48 11.78 0.16
N HIS A 157 4.79 13.07 0.09
CA HIS A 157 5.81 13.64 0.98
C HIS A 157 5.24 14.03 2.35
N SER A 158 4.10 14.74 2.39
CA SER A 158 3.53 15.24 3.65
C SER A 158 2.01 15.01 3.79
N LEU A 159 1.59 14.48 4.94
CA LEU A 159 0.19 14.30 5.33
C LEU A 159 -0.11 14.99 6.66
N TYR A 160 -1.14 15.83 6.68
CA TYR A 160 -1.65 16.48 7.89
C TYR A 160 -3.11 16.13 8.13
N LEU A 161 -3.42 15.65 9.32
CA LEU A 161 -4.78 15.38 9.81
C LEU A 161 -4.91 15.92 11.24
N ASN A 162 -6.14 16.15 11.68
CA ASN A 162 -6.34 16.35 13.11
C ASN A 162 -6.46 15.04 13.85
N SER A 163 -7.33 14.15 13.39
CA SER A 163 -7.52 12.88 14.07
C SER A 163 -7.86 11.75 13.15
N VAL A 164 -7.63 10.55 13.64
CA VAL A 164 -8.03 9.29 13.00
C VAL A 164 -8.82 8.46 14.01
N GLY A 165 -9.93 7.90 13.55
CA GLY A 165 -10.82 7.04 14.33
C GLY A 165 -10.37 5.59 14.43
N ARG A 166 -11.28 4.76 14.93
CA ARG A 166 -11.09 3.30 15.04
C ARG A 166 -11.21 2.62 13.69
N ASN A 167 -10.55 1.48 13.57
CA ASN A 167 -10.58 0.66 12.35
C ASN A 167 -10.22 1.48 11.11
N THR A 168 -9.31 2.45 11.25
CA THR A 168 -8.85 3.31 10.16
C THR A 168 -7.56 2.78 9.58
N GLN A 169 -7.37 2.94 8.27
CA GLN A 169 -6.15 2.52 7.60
C GLN A 169 -5.63 3.66 6.72
N ILE A 170 -4.34 3.95 6.90
CA ILE A 170 -3.60 4.95 6.14
C ILE A 170 -2.40 4.25 5.52
N ASN A 171 -2.40 4.13 4.19
CA ASN A 171 -1.31 3.53 3.43
C ASN A 171 -0.55 4.63 2.70
N LEU A 172 0.75 4.74 2.96
CA LEU A 172 1.62 5.78 2.40
C LEU A 172 2.79 5.13 1.68
N ARG A 173 3.25 5.76 0.61
CA ARG A 173 4.55 5.43 0.00
C ARG A 173 5.43 6.67 0.01
N GLU A 174 6.73 6.50 0.30
CA GLU A 174 7.70 7.59 0.17
C GLU A 174 7.80 8.04 -1.31
N GLU A 175 7.86 9.35 -1.55
CA GLU A 175 8.16 9.87 -2.89
C GLU A 175 9.62 9.58 -3.27
N PRO A 176 9.91 9.20 -4.52
CA PRO A 176 11.29 8.99 -4.96
C PRO A 176 12.15 10.24 -4.72
N VAL A 177 13.35 10.04 -4.17
CA VAL A 177 14.25 11.12 -3.69
C VAL A 177 14.61 12.13 -4.79
N GLU A 178 14.62 11.68 -6.06
CA GLU A 178 14.87 12.49 -7.25
C GLU A 178 13.87 13.65 -7.43
N PHE A 179 12.68 13.55 -6.83
CA PHE A 179 11.66 14.59 -6.92
C PHE A 179 11.69 15.59 -5.76
N LEU A 180 12.43 15.29 -4.69
CA LEU A 180 12.55 16.15 -3.50
C LEU A 180 13.60 17.27 -3.67
N THR A 181 14.46 17.18 -4.70
CA THR A 181 15.58 18.10 -4.94
C THR A 181 15.33 19.16 -6.04
N ASN A 182 14.28 19.01 -6.86
CA ASN A 182 14.05 19.87 -8.01
C ASN A 182 13.26 21.14 -7.66
N THR A 183 13.98 22.19 -7.29
CA THR A 183 13.44 23.55 -7.07
C THR A 183 13.64 24.51 -8.24
N SER A 184 14.11 24.06 -9.41
CA SER A 184 14.17 24.92 -10.60
C SER A 184 13.97 24.14 -11.91
N SER A 185 13.28 24.80 -12.82
CA SER A 185 12.91 24.39 -14.17
C SER A 185 14.09 23.85 -15.02
N SER A 186 13.81 22.82 -15.83
CA SER A 186 14.64 22.09 -16.81
C SER A 186 15.60 21.03 -16.26
N LEU A 187 15.42 19.76 -16.67
CA LEU A 187 16.20 18.60 -16.23
C LEU A 187 17.40 18.33 -17.17
N PRO A 188 18.63 18.27 -16.63
CA PRO A 188 19.66 17.37 -17.10
C PRO A 188 19.75 16.13 -16.19
N THR A 189 19.75 14.93 -16.76
CA THR A 189 20.10 13.69 -16.05
C THR A 189 21.50 13.25 -16.47
N SER A 190 22.39 13.04 -15.50
CA SER A 190 23.70 12.43 -15.73
C SER A 190 23.73 11.05 -15.09
N THR A 191 24.09 10.02 -15.86
CA THR A 191 24.35 8.68 -15.33
C THR A 191 25.83 8.38 -15.49
N SER A 192 26.48 7.94 -14.41
CA SER A 192 27.85 7.43 -14.46
C SER A 192 27.82 5.90 -14.47
N SER A 193 28.47 5.30 -15.46
CA SER A 193 28.71 3.86 -15.52
C SER A 193 30.15 3.65 -15.97
N ASN A 194 30.91 2.86 -15.20
CA ASN A 194 32.32 2.56 -15.47
C ASN A 194 33.23 3.78 -15.69
N GLY A 195 33.02 4.86 -14.92
CA GLY A 195 33.86 6.07 -14.99
C GLY A 195 33.65 6.94 -16.22
N VAL A 196 32.55 6.71 -16.97
CA VAL A 196 32.08 7.59 -18.05
C VAL A 196 30.77 8.23 -17.63
N ASP A 197 30.77 9.56 -17.58
CA ASP A 197 29.60 10.40 -17.38
C ASP A 197 28.93 10.65 -18.73
N LEU A 198 27.68 10.19 -18.84
CA LEU A 198 26.80 10.44 -19.97
C LEU A 198 25.71 11.41 -19.51
N ALA A 199 25.60 12.57 -20.17
CA ALA A 199 24.55 13.53 -19.90
C ALA A 199 23.45 13.44 -20.96
N PHE A 200 22.20 13.37 -20.52
CA PHE A 200 21.03 13.34 -21.40
C PHE A 200 20.13 14.54 -21.14
N ILE A 201 19.49 15.01 -22.21
CA ILE A 201 18.31 15.87 -22.15
C ILE A 201 17.11 15.04 -22.57
N THR A 202 16.17 14.86 -21.66
CA THR A 202 14.86 14.26 -21.90
C THR A 202 13.83 15.36 -22.12
N ASN A 203 13.11 15.30 -23.25
CA ASN A 203 12.02 16.22 -23.50
C ASN A 203 10.73 15.76 -22.80
N LEU A 204 9.72 16.65 -22.78
CA LEU A 204 8.43 16.45 -22.12
C LEU A 204 7.59 15.29 -22.70
N LEU A 205 8.03 14.69 -23.81
CA LEU A 205 7.42 13.53 -24.47
C LEU A 205 8.17 12.22 -24.21
N GLY A 206 9.21 12.23 -23.36
CA GLY A 206 9.97 11.04 -22.96
C GLY A 206 11.07 10.63 -23.95
N ALA A 207 11.38 11.42 -24.97
CA ALA A 207 12.54 11.16 -25.84
C ALA A 207 13.83 11.69 -25.21
N SER A 208 14.85 10.85 -25.12
CA SER A 208 16.17 11.18 -24.55
C SER A 208 17.21 11.44 -25.65
N THR A 209 18.01 12.49 -25.47
CA THR A 209 19.09 12.88 -26.39
C THR A 209 20.40 13.01 -25.61
N LEU A 210 21.45 12.31 -26.02
CA LEU A 210 22.77 12.38 -25.39
C LEU A 210 23.45 13.71 -25.77
N THR A 211 23.87 14.49 -24.77
CA THR A 211 24.37 15.86 -24.96
C THR A 211 25.84 16.05 -24.58
N SER A 212 26.41 15.18 -23.75
CA SER A 212 27.86 15.16 -23.51
C SER A 212 28.33 13.80 -23.01
N VAL A 213 29.61 13.51 -23.28
CA VAL A 213 30.34 12.34 -22.76
C VAL A 213 31.63 12.85 -22.12
N GLY A 214 31.90 12.50 -20.86
CA GLY A 214 33.12 12.87 -20.16
C GLY A 214 33.55 11.81 -19.14
N GLY A 215 34.85 11.54 -19.01
CA GLY A 215 35.38 10.54 -18.07
C GLY A 215 36.71 9.93 -18.54
N GLN A 216 37.52 9.46 -17.59
CA GLN A 216 38.83 8.83 -17.83
C GLN A 216 38.82 7.44 -17.19
N PHE A 217 39.17 6.40 -17.96
CA PHE A 217 39.20 5.03 -17.47
C PHE A 217 40.27 4.85 -16.37
N VAL A 218 39.86 4.34 -15.20
CA VAL A 218 40.80 3.83 -14.18
C VAL A 218 40.27 2.49 -13.67
N SER A 219 41.05 1.42 -13.85
CA SER A 219 40.77 0.08 -13.35
C SER A 219 40.98 -0.02 -11.83
N ASP A 220 40.06 -0.72 -11.16
CA ASP A 220 40.03 -0.96 -9.70
C ASP A 220 41.37 -1.38 -9.08
N PHE A 221 41.74 -0.72 -7.97
CA PHE A 221 42.50 -1.36 -6.88
C PHE A 221 42.18 -0.72 -5.51
N ASN A 222 41.90 -1.62 -4.56
CA ASN A 222 41.61 -1.50 -3.14
C ASN A 222 42.43 -0.44 -2.36
N SER A 223 41.77 0.47 -1.61
CA SER A 223 42.24 0.90 -0.28
C SER A 223 41.16 1.66 0.52
N ILE A 224 41.14 1.38 1.82
CA ILE A 224 40.32 2.00 2.86
C ILE A 224 40.62 3.52 2.92
N ALA A 225 39.67 4.37 2.53
CA ALA A 225 39.77 5.82 2.72
C ALA A 225 38.52 6.38 3.40
N ARG A 226 38.74 6.98 4.58
CA ARG A 226 37.74 7.77 5.31
C ARG A 226 37.35 8.97 4.45
N ASN A 227 36.09 9.02 4.02
CA ASN A 227 35.54 10.20 3.37
C ASN A 227 35.26 11.31 4.39
N THR A 228 36.23 12.20 4.56
CA THR A 228 35.99 13.57 4.99
C THR A 228 35.46 14.39 3.80
N PRO A 229 34.27 15.00 3.87
CA PRO A 229 33.78 15.86 2.78
C PRO A 229 34.55 17.19 2.78
N SER A 230 35.14 17.54 1.64
CA SER A 230 35.79 18.82 1.38
C SER A 230 34.84 19.75 0.61
N GLY A 231 34.79 21.03 1.03
CA GLY A 231 34.45 22.14 0.14
C GLY A 231 33.24 23.02 0.51
N GLY A 232 33.37 23.85 1.54
CA GLY A 232 32.46 24.97 1.81
C GLY A 232 32.92 25.83 2.99
N SER A 233 33.65 26.92 2.68
CA SER A 233 34.11 28.02 3.54
C SER A 233 34.07 27.84 5.07
N SER A 234 35.25 27.61 5.66
CA SER A 234 35.50 27.62 7.09
C SER A 234 35.31 29.02 7.69
N THR A 235 34.09 29.35 8.11
CA THR A 235 33.89 30.19 9.30
C THR A 235 33.98 29.29 10.53
N ILE A 236 35.15 29.30 11.16
CA ILE A 236 35.42 28.66 12.46
C ILE A 236 34.44 29.27 13.48
N GLY A 237 33.53 28.46 14.04
CA GLY A 237 32.69 28.86 15.17
C GLY A 237 31.18 28.62 15.05
N VAL A 238 30.66 28.18 13.90
CA VAL A 238 29.27 27.71 13.82
C VAL A 238 29.24 26.20 13.94
N ASN A 239 28.66 25.71 15.04
CA ASN A 239 28.25 24.33 15.20
C ASN A 239 27.51 23.92 13.92
N PRO A 240 27.97 22.94 13.13
CA PRO A 240 27.22 22.50 11.96
C PRO A 240 25.82 22.19 12.48
N GLY A 241 24.83 22.91 11.95
CA GLY A 241 23.45 22.71 12.33
C GLY A 241 23.12 21.22 12.22
N PRO A 242 22.15 20.71 13.01
CA PRO A 242 21.78 19.31 12.94
C PRO A 242 21.60 18.92 11.47
N PRO A 243 22.23 17.80 11.02
CA PRO A 243 22.20 17.42 9.62
C PRO A 243 20.75 17.43 9.11
N PRO A 244 20.51 17.86 7.85
CA PRO A 244 19.18 17.88 7.29
C PRO A 244 18.53 16.51 7.49
N ALA A 245 17.28 16.53 7.95
CA ALA A 245 16.56 15.31 8.25
C ALA A 245 16.53 14.42 6.98
N PRO A 246 16.73 13.10 7.12
CA PRO A 246 16.69 12.18 5.98
C PRO A 246 15.37 12.34 5.20
N PRO A 247 15.40 12.19 3.86
CA PRO A 247 14.20 12.07 3.05
C PRO A 247 13.22 11.04 3.63
N GLY A 248 11.93 11.28 3.43
CA GLY A 248 10.87 10.39 3.88
C GLY A 248 9.54 11.09 4.06
N VAL A 249 8.53 10.29 4.40
CA VAL A 249 7.18 10.78 4.68
C VAL A 249 7.14 11.60 5.98
N VAL A 250 6.43 12.73 5.94
CA VAL A 250 6.07 13.53 7.12
C VAL A 250 4.58 13.36 7.41
N ALA A 251 4.26 12.68 8.50
CA ALA A 251 2.88 12.49 8.97
C ALA A 251 2.64 13.28 10.25
N VAL A 252 1.66 14.19 10.24
CA VAL A 252 1.23 14.95 11.42
C VAL A 252 -0.24 14.69 11.67
N ILE A 253 -0.54 13.98 12.75
CA ILE A 253 -1.90 13.58 13.13
C ILE A 253 -2.06 13.91 14.62
N ASN A 254 -2.86 14.92 14.98
CA ASN A 254 -2.91 15.36 16.38
C ASN A 254 -3.41 14.26 17.33
N HIS A 255 -4.45 13.53 16.95
CA HIS A 255 -5.13 12.56 17.83
C HIS A 255 -5.36 11.24 17.11
N ILE A 256 -4.76 10.16 17.59
CA ILE A 256 -4.94 8.82 17.02
C ILE A 256 -5.79 7.99 17.98
N LYS A 257 -6.98 7.55 17.54
CA LYS A 257 -8.03 6.98 18.38
C LYS A 257 -8.43 5.56 17.93
N GLY A 258 -7.46 4.65 17.88
CA GLY A 258 -7.71 3.21 17.72
C GLY A 258 -8.37 2.58 18.96
N ALA A 259 -8.74 1.31 18.85
CA ALA A 259 -9.16 0.52 19.99
C ALA A 259 -7.93 0.17 20.88
N PRO A 260 -8.07 0.18 22.22
CA PRO A 260 -7.02 -0.36 23.10
C PRO A 260 -6.69 -1.80 22.71
N ARG A 261 -5.40 -2.10 22.66
CA ARG A 261 -4.84 -3.42 22.38
C ARG A 261 -4.33 -4.04 23.68
N SER A 262 -4.61 -5.32 23.88
CA SER A 262 -4.07 -6.09 25.01
C SER A 262 -2.63 -6.56 24.76
N THR A 263 -2.23 -6.67 23.50
CA THR A 263 -0.89 -7.13 23.11
C THR A 263 0.04 -5.96 22.82
N ALA A 264 1.28 -6.10 23.27
CA ALA A 264 2.32 -5.10 23.06
C ALA A 264 2.82 -5.07 21.60
N GLY A 265 2.64 -6.14 20.82
CA GLY A 265 3.12 -6.25 19.43
C GLY A 265 2.01 -6.44 18.39
N ILE A 266 2.45 -6.67 17.16
CA ILE A 266 1.60 -7.28 16.12
C ILE A 266 1.74 -8.79 16.27
N GLU A 267 0.62 -9.51 16.29
CA GLU A 267 0.62 -10.98 16.40
C GLU A 267 1.15 -11.62 15.10
N ASP A 268 1.53 -12.90 15.18
CA ASP A 268 2.02 -13.66 14.03
C ASP A 268 0.98 -13.70 12.89
N PRO A 269 1.43 -13.74 11.62
CA PRO A 269 0.50 -13.86 10.49
C PRO A 269 -0.27 -15.17 10.59
N GLN A 270 -1.55 -15.13 10.24
CA GLN A 270 -2.42 -16.30 10.23
C GLN A 270 -2.78 -16.67 8.80
N VAL A 271 -2.98 -17.96 8.55
CA VAL A 271 -3.40 -18.52 7.26
C VAL A 271 -4.54 -19.50 7.47
N PHE A 272 -5.38 -19.69 6.45
CA PHE A 272 -6.34 -20.78 6.42
C PHE A 272 -5.81 -21.94 5.58
N GLY A 273 -5.96 -23.16 6.08
CA GLY A 273 -5.75 -24.38 5.33
C GLY A 273 -7.05 -25.15 5.17
N LEU A 274 -7.24 -25.79 4.02
CA LEU A 274 -8.35 -26.71 3.77
C LEU A 274 -7.92 -28.16 4.03
N ASP A 275 -8.61 -28.82 4.94
CA ASP A 275 -8.50 -30.26 5.14
C ASP A 275 -9.72 -30.95 4.51
N SER A 276 -9.52 -31.47 3.29
CA SER A 276 -10.56 -32.19 2.55
C SER A 276 -10.90 -33.55 3.15
N THR A 277 -10.01 -34.15 3.95
CA THR A 277 -10.26 -35.43 4.63
C THR A 277 -11.31 -35.24 5.72
N THR A 278 -11.18 -34.18 6.51
CA THR A 278 -12.10 -33.88 7.61
C THR A 278 -13.22 -32.91 7.23
N HIS A 279 -13.20 -32.38 6.00
CA HIS A 279 -14.13 -31.35 5.51
C HIS A 279 -14.14 -30.12 6.42
N THR A 280 -12.94 -29.64 6.76
CA THR A 280 -12.77 -28.47 7.64
C THR A 280 -11.86 -27.41 7.03
N LEU A 281 -12.21 -26.16 7.30
CA LEU A 281 -11.34 -25.01 7.10
C LEU A 281 -10.66 -24.71 8.44
N ILE A 282 -9.33 -24.70 8.47
CA ILE A 282 -8.55 -24.59 9.69
C ILE A 282 -7.73 -23.29 9.63
N ARG A 283 -7.86 -22.43 10.64
CA ARG A 283 -7.01 -21.25 10.81
C ARG A 283 -5.77 -21.62 11.62
N PHE A 284 -4.61 -21.30 11.08
CA PHE A 284 -3.32 -21.55 11.72
C PHE A 284 -2.58 -20.25 12.01
N ASP A 285 -1.76 -20.30 13.05
CA ASP A 285 -0.63 -19.38 13.23
C ASP A 285 0.50 -19.81 12.28
N ALA A 286 0.93 -18.92 11.37
CA ALA A 286 1.90 -19.24 10.33
C ALA A 286 3.36 -19.21 10.83
N THR A 287 3.62 -18.85 12.08
CA THR A 287 4.95 -18.90 12.69
C THR A 287 5.11 -20.17 13.53
N THR A 288 4.13 -20.46 14.39
CA THR A 288 4.17 -21.58 15.34
C THR A 288 3.52 -22.85 14.79
N GLY A 289 2.69 -22.74 13.75
CA GLY A 289 1.91 -23.82 13.19
C GLY A 289 0.69 -24.21 14.01
N ALA A 290 0.40 -23.49 15.10
CA ALA A 290 -0.70 -23.83 16.00
C ALA A 290 -2.06 -23.72 15.30
N VAL A 291 -2.96 -24.65 15.59
CA VAL A 291 -4.37 -24.55 15.20
C VAL A 291 -5.04 -23.52 16.10
N LEU A 292 -5.58 -22.47 15.51
CA LEU A 292 -6.25 -21.37 16.20
C LEU A 292 -7.78 -21.50 16.13
N GLN A 293 -8.30 -22.07 15.05
CA GLN A 293 -9.72 -22.27 14.84
C GLN A 293 -9.96 -23.39 13.83
N THR A 294 -11.02 -24.17 14.02
CA THR A 294 -11.49 -25.16 13.03
C THR A 294 -12.95 -24.85 12.71
N ILE A 295 -13.27 -24.74 11.42
CA ILE A 295 -14.58 -24.37 10.89
C ILE A 295 -15.10 -25.56 10.07
N PRO A 296 -16.21 -26.21 10.49
CA PRO A 296 -16.83 -27.28 9.71
C PRO A 296 -17.44 -26.76 8.40
N LEU A 297 -17.21 -27.46 7.30
CA LEU A 297 -17.77 -27.12 5.98
C LEU A 297 -19.09 -27.87 5.72
N THR A 298 -20.02 -27.80 6.68
CA THR A 298 -21.26 -28.57 6.64
C THR A 298 -22.11 -28.24 5.41
N GLY A 299 -22.52 -29.28 4.69
CA GLY A 299 -23.37 -29.17 3.52
C GLY A 299 -22.65 -28.69 2.26
N MET A 300 -21.33 -28.53 2.28
CA MET A 300 -20.51 -28.46 1.06
C MET A 300 -20.27 -29.87 0.50
N GLY A 301 -20.08 -29.98 -0.80
CA GLY A 301 -19.51 -31.19 -1.41
C GLY A 301 -18.08 -31.44 -0.90
N PRO A 302 -17.45 -32.56 -1.31
CA PRO A 302 -16.03 -32.77 -1.04
C PRO A 302 -15.23 -31.56 -1.51
N PRO A 303 -14.59 -30.79 -0.62
CA PRO A 303 -13.94 -29.57 -1.02
C PRO A 303 -12.61 -29.94 -1.68
N ASN A 304 -12.58 -29.87 -3.00
CA ASN A 304 -11.42 -30.19 -3.84
C ASN A 304 -10.68 -28.93 -4.33
N THR A 305 -10.95 -27.77 -3.72
CA THR A 305 -10.56 -26.45 -4.27
C THR A 305 -9.60 -25.71 -3.35
N GLY A 306 -8.78 -24.81 -3.90
CA GLY A 306 -7.99 -23.84 -3.12
C GLY A 306 -8.80 -22.95 -2.17
N VAL A 307 -8.10 -22.29 -1.23
CA VAL A 307 -8.67 -21.32 -0.27
C VAL A 307 -8.05 -19.96 -0.54
N ALA A 308 -8.85 -18.89 -0.51
CA ALA A 308 -8.34 -17.53 -0.67
C ALA A 308 -8.92 -16.54 0.34
N LEU A 309 -8.21 -15.43 0.55
CA LEU A 309 -8.72 -14.28 1.30
C LEU A 309 -9.21 -13.18 0.36
N GLY A 310 -10.51 -13.16 0.10
CA GLY A 310 -11.18 -12.15 -0.70
C GLY A 310 -11.76 -11.01 0.12
N ARG A 311 -12.41 -10.04 -0.55
CA ARG A 311 -13.16 -8.97 0.11
C ARG A 311 -14.63 -8.98 -0.29
N ASN A 312 -15.50 -8.90 0.71
CA ASN A 312 -16.91 -8.59 0.53
C ASN A 312 -17.20 -7.19 1.08
N ALA A 313 -17.36 -6.20 0.19
CA ALA A 313 -17.62 -4.80 0.54
C ALA A 313 -16.59 -4.23 1.55
N GLY A 314 -15.33 -4.65 1.42
CA GLY A 314 -14.22 -4.26 2.29
C GLY A 314 -13.98 -5.17 3.51
N ARG A 315 -14.94 -6.04 3.86
CA ARG A 315 -14.78 -7.09 4.89
C ARG A 315 -13.96 -8.25 4.32
N LEU A 316 -12.93 -8.68 5.03
CA LEU A 316 -12.11 -9.83 4.64
C LEU A 316 -12.87 -11.12 4.86
N VAL A 317 -12.90 -11.98 3.84
CA VAL A 317 -13.60 -13.26 3.88
C VAL A 317 -12.69 -14.38 3.39
N ALA A 318 -12.76 -15.53 4.06
CA ALA A 318 -12.17 -16.77 3.57
C ALA A 318 -13.14 -17.42 2.57
N LEU A 319 -12.65 -17.67 1.36
CA LEU A 319 -13.39 -18.30 0.27
C LEU A 319 -12.97 -19.76 0.15
N VAL A 320 -13.95 -20.66 0.12
CA VAL A 320 -13.73 -22.11 -0.01
C VAL A 320 -14.65 -22.65 -1.11
N GLY A 321 -14.09 -23.40 -2.06
CA GLY A 321 -14.84 -24.02 -3.15
C GLY A 321 -15.15 -25.50 -2.95
N ASP A 322 -16.20 -25.99 -3.61
CA ASP A 322 -16.55 -27.41 -3.75
C ASP A 322 -16.88 -27.77 -5.22
N ASP A 323 -15.97 -27.45 -6.13
CA ASP A 323 -16.06 -27.56 -7.61
C ASP A 323 -17.04 -26.59 -8.27
N THR A 324 -18.29 -26.51 -7.78
CA THR A 324 -19.37 -25.76 -8.46
C THR A 324 -19.97 -24.63 -7.63
N SER A 325 -19.54 -24.49 -6.38
CA SER A 325 -19.92 -23.38 -5.53
C SER A 325 -18.74 -22.85 -4.72
N ILE A 326 -18.84 -21.61 -4.27
CA ILE A 326 -17.88 -20.98 -3.38
C ILE A 326 -18.65 -20.46 -2.17
N ARG A 327 -18.19 -20.80 -0.98
CA ARG A 327 -18.69 -20.30 0.30
C ARG A 327 -17.73 -19.29 0.89
N ALA A 328 -18.29 -18.24 1.48
CA ALA A 328 -17.55 -17.19 2.17
C ALA A 328 -17.78 -17.29 3.68
N PHE A 329 -16.70 -17.22 4.43
CA PHE A 329 -16.69 -17.12 5.90
C PHE A 329 -16.00 -15.81 6.31
N ASP A 330 -16.41 -15.21 7.42
CA ASP A 330 -15.67 -14.10 8.00
C ASP A 330 -14.28 -14.57 8.42
N ALA A 331 -13.23 -13.89 7.97
CA ALA A 331 -11.86 -14.33 8.24
C ALA A 331 -11.47 -14.23 9.74
N VAL A 332 -12.11 -13.35 10.51
CA VAL A 332 -11.85 -13.12 11.94
C VAL A 332 -12.67 -14.03 12.82
N THR A 333 -13.98 -14.16 12.58
CA THR A 333 -14.89 -14.93 13.44
C THR A 333 -15.09 -16.36 12.97
N GLY A 334 -14.90 -16.64 11.68
CA GLY A 334 -15.22 -17.93 11.06
C GLY A 334 -16.71 -18.13 10.78
N ASP A 335 -17.54 -17.11 11.00
CA ASP A 335 -18.99 -17.20 10.75
C ASP A 335 -19.29 -17.26 9.26
N PRO A 336 -20.30 -18.04 8.82
CA PRO A 336 -20.71 -18.05 7.42
C PRO A 336 -21.28 -16.68 7.00
N VAL A 337 -20.83 -16.18 5.86
CA VAL A 337 -21.26 -14.89 5.27
C VAL A 337 -22.24 -15.12 4.13
N GLY A 338 -22.04 -16.16 3.31
CA GLY A 338 -22.88 -16.48 2.17
C GLY A 338 -22.20 -17.45 1.22
N GLN A 339 -22.85 -17.71 0.07
CA GLN A 339 -22.32 -18.58 -0.97
C GLN A 339 -22.85 -18.17 -2.34
N PHE A 340 -22.17 -18.60 -3.41
CA PHE A 340 -22.63 -18.45 -4.78
C PHE A 340 -22.22 -19.64 -5.65
N THR A 341 -22.97 -19.90 -6.71
CA THR A 341 -22.65 -20.99 -7.66
C THR A 341 -21.81 -20.49 -8.83
N THR A 342 -20.99 -21.34 -9.43
CA THR A 342 -20.17 -21.04 -10.61
C THR A 342 -20.74 -21.61 -11.91
N ALA A 343 -21.89 -22.29 -11.85
CA ALA A 343 -22.51 -22.96 -12.99
C ALA A 343 -22.78 -22.03 -14.21
N ASN A 344 -23.06 -20.75 -13.97
CA ASN A 344 -23.26 -19.77 -15.05
C ASN A 344 -21.99 -19.48 -15.87
N LEU A 345 -20.81 -19.83 -15.34
CA LEU A 345 -19.53 -19.69 -16.02
C LEU A 345 -19.26 -20.81 -17.03
N GLY A 346 -20.11 -21.84 -17.10
CA GLY A 346 -19.98 -22.91 -18.11
C GLY A 346 -20.02 -22.39 -19.55
N SER A 347 -20.76 -21.30 -19.79
CA SER A 347 -20.77 -20.61 -21.10
C SER A 347 -19.43 -19.96 -21.47
N LEU A 348 -18.55 -19.76 -20.48
CA LEU A 348 -17.19 -19.24 -20.63
C LEU A 348 -16.14 -20.37 -20.63
N GLY A 349 -16.57 -21.63 -20.56
CA GLY A 349 -15.70 -22.81 -20.58
C GLY A 349 -15.25 -23.30 -19.20
N LEU A 350 -15.62 -22.64 -18.10
CA LEU A 350 -15.32 -23.10 -16.74
C LEU A 350 -16.44 -24.01 -16.25
N THR A 351 -16.12 -25.29 -16.01
CA THR A 351 -17.09 -26.33 -15.63
C THR A 351 -16.82 -26.92 -14.26
N ALA A 352 -15.58 -26.83 -13.78
CA ALA A 352 -15.16 -27.16 -12.43
C ALA A 352 -14.24 -26.05 -11.91
N ILE A 353 -14.20 -25.82 -10.61
CA ILE A 353 -13.25 -24.90 -9.99
C ILE A 353 -12.32 -25.72 -9.11
N ASP A 354 -11.02 -25.59 -9.34
CA ASP A 354 -9.97 -26.22 -8.54
C ASP A 354 -9.03 -25.22 -7.86
N GLY A 355 -9.01 -23.97 -8.33
CA GLY A 355 -8.20 -22.92 -7.77
C GLY A 355 -8.98 -21.68 -7.41
N ILE A 356 -8.59 -21.07 -6.29
CA ILE A 356 -9.06 -19.76 -5.84
C ILE A 356 -7.86 -19.04 -5.24
N GLY A 357 -7.59 -17.81 -5.69
CA GLY A 357 -6.56 -16.94 -5.13
C GLY A 357 -7.01 -15.49 -5.16
N SER A 358 -6.53 -14.66 -4.23
CA SER A 358 -6.92 -13.25 -4.14
C SER A 358 -5.72 -12.31 -3.98
N THR A 359 -5.72 -11.27 -4.81
CA THR A 359 -4.96 -10.03 -4.55
C THR A 359 -5.72 -9.17 -3.55
N ASP A 360 -5.20 -7.99 -3.22
CA ASP A 360 -5.86 -7.06 -2.28
C ASP A 360 -7.30 -6.69 -2.70
N THR A 361 -7.61 -6.73 -4.00
CA THR A 361 -8.89 -6.25 -4.57
C THR A 361 -9.52 -7.16 -5.61
N ARG A 362 -8.79 -8.15 -6.13
CA ARG A 362 -9.26 -9.07 -7.18
C ARG A 362 -9.15 -10.50 -6.72
N THR A 363 -10.20 -11.27 -6.93
CA THR A 363 -10.20 -12.73 -6.75
C THR A 363 -10.19 -13.41 -8.11
N VAL A 364 -9.34 -14.41 -8.26
CA VAL A 364 -9.21 -15.25 -9.46
C VAL A 364 -9.62 -16.66 -9.08
N ILE A 365 -10.37 -17.30 -9.97
CA ILE A 365 -10.68 -18.73 -9.93
C ILE A 365 -10.07 -19.43 -11.13
N SER A 366 -9.71 -20.70 -11.00
CA SER A 366 -9.26 -21.53 -12.12
C SER A 366 -10.05 -22.82 -12.28
N ASP A 367 -10.07 -23.30 -13.52
CA ASP A 367 -10.44 -24.64 -13.92
C ASP A 367 -9.25 -25.21 -14.70
N SER A 368 -8.40 -26.03 -14.06
CA SER A 368 -7.24 -26.64 -14.72
C SER A 368 -7.64 -27.64 -15.81
N THR A 369 -8.83 -28.23 -15.69
CA THR A 369 -9.37 -29.20 -16.65
C THR A 369 -10.01 -28.55 -17.88
N ALA A 370 -10.21 -27.23 -17.87
CA ALA A 370 -10.82 -26.51 -18.97
C ALA A 370 -9.84 -26.25 -20.13
N GLY A 371 -10.16 -26.79 -21.30
CA GLY A 371 -9.33 -26.62 -22.50
C GLY A 371 -7.98 -27.33 -22.38
N ALA A 372 -7.03 -26.98 -23.25
CA ALA A 372 -5.75 -27.70 -23.33
C ALA A 372 -4.74 -27.36 -22.20
N GLY A 373 -4.96 -26.30 -21.43
CA GLY A 373 -4.04 -25.87 -20.38
C GLY A 373 -4.70 -25.25 -19.16
N GLY A 374 -6.01 -25.39 -19.02
CA GLY A 374 -6.81 -24.74 -18.00
C GLY A 374 -7.28 -23.33 -18.37
N LEU A 375 -8.25 -22.82 -17.62
CA LEU A 375 -8.74 -21.46 -17.68
C LEU A 375 -8.62 -20.77 -16.32
N ALA A 376 -8.35 -19.48 -16.32
CA ALA A 376 -8.43 -18.62 -15.13
C ALA A 376 -9.36 -17.43 -15.38
N LEU A 377 -10.13 -17.02 -14.38
CA LEU A 377 -11.11 -15.95 -14.51
C LEU A 377 -11.14 -15.06 -13.26
N GLN A 378 -11.15 -13.74 -13.46
CA GLN A 378 -11.43 -12.80 -12.36
C GLN A 378 -12.93 -12.77 -12.03
N ILE A 379 -13.25 -12.70 -10.75
CA ILE A 379 -14.63 -12.56 -10.26
C ILE A 379 -14.79 -11.38 -9.29
N ASP A 380 -15.98 -10.81 -9.24
CA ASP A 380 -16.39 -9.86 -8.21
C ASP A 380 -17.08 -10.60 -7.07
N VAL A 381 -16.38 -10.77 -5.95
CA VAL A 381 -16.87 -11.52 -4.78
C VAL A 381 -18.12 -10.87 -4.17
N THR A 382 -18.17 -9.54 -4.09
CA THR A 382 -19.31 -8.83 -3.53
C THR A 382 -20.55 -8.99 -4.40
N ALA A 383 -20.42 -8.77 -5.70
CA ALA A 383 -21.52 -8.97 -6.63
C ALA A 383 -21.95 -10.44 -6.69
N SER A 384 -21.00 -11.38 -6.60
CA SER A 384 -21.30 -12.81 -6.60
C SER A 384 -22.11 -13.23 -5.38
N LEU A 385 -21.70 -12.80 -4.18
CA LEU A 385 -22.44 -13.06 -2.94
C LEU A 385 -23.82 -12.40 -2.94
N ALA A 386 -23.96 -11.21 -3.52
CA ALA A 386 -25.23 -10.50 -3.59
C ALA A 386 -26.24 -11.16 -4.54
N THR A 387 -25.76 -11.78 -5.62
CA THR A 387 -26.62 -12.38 -6.66
C THR A 387 -26.81 -13.89 -6.49
N GLY A 388 -25.96 -14.55 -5.69
CA GLY A 388 -25.94 -16.01 -5.53
C GLY A 388 -25.30 -16.77 -6.70
N HIS A 389 -24.78 -16.06 -7.71
CA HIS A 389 -24.08 -16.62 -8.87
C HIS A 389 -22.76 -15.88 -9.11
N ALA A 390 -21.75 -16.56 -9.64
CA ALA A 390 -20.46 -15.93 -9.91
C ALA A 390 -20.60 -14.78 -10.93
N VAL A 391 -20.11 -13.61 -10.56
CA VAL A 391 -20.08 -12.42 -11.43
C VAL A 391 -18.67 -12.27 -12.00
N ALA A 392 -18.52 -12.58 -13.29
CA ALA A 392 -17.25 -12.43 -13.99
C ALA A 392 -16.82 -10.96 -14.04
N ALA A 393 -15.56 -10.70 -13.66
CA ALA A 393 -14.91 -9.39 -13.70
C ALA A 393 -13.90 -9.28 -14.85
N GLY A 394 -14.15 -10.01 -15.95
CA GLY A 394 -13.27 -10.06 -17.11
C GLY A 394 -13.60 -11.20 -18.07
N GLN A 395 -12.70 -11.44 -19.02
CA GLN A 395 -12.75 -12.63 -19.88
C GLN A 395 -11.86 -13.75 -19.31
N PRO A 396 -12.20 -15.02 -19.55
CA PRO A 396 -11.32 -16.12 -19.21
C PRO A 396 -9.96 -15.98 -19.89
N PHE A 397 -8.92 -16.29 -19.14
CA PHE A 397 -7.56 -16.39 -19.64
C PHE A 397 -7.21 -17.85 -19.82
N ALA A 398 -6.77 -18.20 -21.03
CA ALA A 398 -6.15 -19.48 -21.34
C ALA A 398 -4.62 -19.29 -21.38
N PRO A 399 -3.84 -20.09 -20.65
CA PRO A 399 -2.38 -20.04 -20.77
C PRO A 399 -1.93 -20.31 -22.20
N THR A 400 -0.85 -19.67 -22.61
CA THR A 400 -0.26 -19.86 -23.94
C THR A 400 0.98 -20.74 -23.87
N ARG A 401 1.53 -21.17 -25.01
CA ARG A 401 2.82 -21.90 -25.10
C ARG A 401 2.89 -23.12 -24.16
N GLN A 402 1.84 -23.94 -24.17
CA GLN A 402 1.79 -25.23 -23.46
C GLN A 402 2.10 -25.11 -21.96
N PHE A 403 1.51 -24.12 -21.30
CA PHE A 403 1.46 -24.11 -19.84
C PHE A 403 0.12 -24.72 -19.41
N GLU A 404 0.17 -25.71 -18.53
CA GLU A 404 -0.98 -26.39 -17.95
C GLU A 404 -1.12 -25.96 -16.48
N LEU A 405 -2.27 -25.40 -16.11
CA LEU A 405 -2.59 -25.05 -14.72
C LEU A 405 -2.73 -26.32 -13.86
N SER A 406 -2.47 -26.20 -12.56
CA SER A 406 -2.69 -27.29 -11.58
C SER A 406 -3.61 -26.90 -10.41
N GLY A 407 -4.36 -25.80 -10.53
CA GLY A 407 -5.33 -25.33 -9.53
C GLY A 407 -4.75 -24.53 -8.33
N GLY A 408 -3.44 -24.47 -8.12
CA GLY A 408 -2.89 -23.61 -7.06
C GLY A 408 -2.86 -22.15 -7.49
N LEU A 409 -3.49 -21.27 -6.70
CA LEU A 409 -3.53 -19.83 -6.95
C LEU A 409 -3.23 -19.07 -5.66
N ALA A 410 -2.32 -18.10 -5.71
CA ALA A 410 -2.10 -17.17 -4.60
C ALA A 410 -1.55 -15.84 -5.07
N SER A 411 -1.77 -14.78 -4.28
CA SER A 411 -1.03 -13.53 -4.39
C SER A 411 -0.22 -13.26 -3.12
N VAL A 412 0.73 -12.34 -3.21
CA VAL A 412 1.31 -11.68 -2.04
C VAL A 412 0.63 -10.31 -1.82
N PRO A 413 0.66 -9.74 -0.60
CA PRO A 413 0.12 -8.41 -0.33
C PRO A 413 0.76 -7.32 -1.19
N ALA A 414 0.00 -6.26 -1.51
CA ALA A 414 0.45 -5.13 -2.33
C ALA A 414 0.95 -5.50 -3.73
N SER A 415 0.45 -6.61 -4.27
CA SER A 415 0.74 -7.10 -5.61
C SER A 415 -0.52 -7.10 -6.47
N GLN A 416 -0.37 -6.73 -7.74
CA GLN A 416 -1.36 -6.97 -8.79
C GLN A 416 -1.01 -8.22 -9.60
N THR A 417 -0.16 -9.10 -9.07
CA THR A 417 0.23 -10.36 -9.70
C THR A 417 -0.40 -11.52 -8.95
N MET A 418 -1.20 -12.31 -9.67
CA MET A 418 -1.63 -13.64 -9.25
C MET A 418 -0.60 -14.67 -9.71
N TYR A 419 -0.22 -15.57 -8.84
CA TYR A 419 0.69 -16.67 -9.14
C TYR A 419 -0.12 -17.97 -9.25
N ALA A 420 0.01 -18.65 -10.38
CA ALA A 420 -0.66 -19.91 -10.63
C ALA A 420 0.36 -21.04 -10.76
N THR A 421 0.14 -22.13 -10.02
CA THR A 421 0.95 -23.34 -10.17
C THR A 421 0.54 -24.11 -11.42
N GLY A 422 1.51 -24.81 -11.99
CA GLY A 422 1.29 -25.63 -13.17
C GLY A 422 2.59 -26.21 -13.71
N ALA A 423 2.60 -26.58 -14.99
CA ALA A 423 3.79 -27.08 -15.67
C ALA A 423 3.88 -26.60 -17.11
N ALA A 424 5.12 -26.51 -17.62
CA ALA A 424 5.44 -26.16 -18.99
C ALA A 424 6.79 -26.74 -19.40
N HIS A 425 7.14 -26.65 -20.69
CA HIS A 425 8.50 -26.94 -21.14
C HIS A 425 9.44 -25.78 -20.82
N PHE A 426 10.28 -25.97 -19.80
CA PHE A 426 11.31 -25.01 -19.41
C PHE A 426 12.72 -25.48 -19.81
N ASP A 427 12.93 -26.80 -19.87
CA ASP A 427 14.20 -27.39 -20.28
C ASP A 427 14.19 -27.73 -21.77
N SER A 428 14.98 -27.00 -22.57
CA SER A 428 15.14 -27.27 -24.00
C SER A 428 15.77 -28.62 -24.31
N PHE A 429 16.44 -29.26 -23.34
CA PHE A 429 17.04 -30.59 -23.50
C PHE A 429 16.07 -31.73 -23.16
N GLN A 430 14.90 -31.42 -22.58
CA GLN A 430 13.85 -32.38 -22.27
C GLN A 430 12.49 -31.94 -22.85
N PRO A 431 12.38 -31.82 -24.19
CA PRO A 431 11.19 -31.28 -24.84
C PRO A 431 9.93 -32.16 -24.70
N ASN A 432 10.07 -33.40 -24.22
CA ASN A 432 8.95 -34.34 -24.07
C ASN A 432 8.42 -34.41 -22.63
N LEU A 433 9.00 -33.64 -21.71
CA LEU A 433 8.61 -33.60 -20.31
C LEU A 433 8.22 -32.17 -19.96
N LEU A 434 7.08 -32.03 -19.30
CA LEU A 434 6.74 -30.79 -18.61
C LEU A 434 7.56 -30.71 -17.32
N GLN A 435 7.96 -29.50 -16.97
CA GLN A 435 8.57 -29.22 -15.67
C GLN A 435 7.66 -28.26 -14.90
N TYR A 436 7.59 -28.46 -13.59
CA TYR A 436 6.78 -27.61 -12.74
C TYR A 436 7.26 -26.18 -12.74
N GLY A 437 6.31 -25.26 -12.62
CA GLY A 437 6.60 -23.85 -12.50
C GLY A 437 5.42 -23.05 -12.02
N VAL A 438 5.64 -21.75 -11.99
CA VAL A 438 4.63 -20.77 -11.64
C VAL A 438 4.44 -19.82 -12.81
N LEU A 439 3.18 -19.62 -13.18
CA LEU A 439 2.71 -18.62 -14.12
C LEU A 439 2.33 -17.35 -13.34
N ALA A 440 2.93 -16.22 -13.71
CA ALA A 440 2.56 -14.92 -13.15
C ALA A 440 1.55 -14.23 -14.06
N LEU A 441 0.40 -13.87 -13.50
CA LEU A 441 -0.70 -13.20 -14.18
C LEU A 441 -0.89 -11.80 -13.59
N ASN A 442 -0.79 -10.78 -14.41
CA ASN A 442 -1.22 -9.44 -14.03
C ASN A 442 -2.75 -9.42 -13.91
N THR A 443 -3.24 -8.89 -12.79
CA THR A 443 -4.66 -8.71 -12.50
C THR A 443 -5.12 -7.26 -12.65
N ALA A 444 -4.23 -6.35 -13.02
CA ALA A 444 -4.56 -4.96 -13.30
C ALA A 444 -5.55 -4.85 -14.49
N GLY A 445 -6.62 -4.08 -14.31
CA GLY A 445 -7.65 -3.90 -15.33
C GLY A 445 -8.75 -4.96 -15.30
N ASN A 446 -9.30 -5.27 -16.47
CA ASN A 446 -10.47 -6.16 -16.65
C ASN A 446 -10.10 -7.50 -17.33
N GLN A 447 -8.81 -7.77 -17.55
CA GLN A 447 -8.34 -8.99 -18.18
C GLN A 447 -7.06 -9.47 -17.52
N LEU A 448 -6.93 -10.78 -17.36
CA LEU A 448 -5.68 -11.39 -16.92
C LEU A 448 -4.70 -11.40 -18.10
N SER A 449 -3.46 -11.04 -17.83
CA SER A 449 -2.39 -11.14 -18.82
C SER A 449 -1.14 -11.78 -18.20
N GLU A 450 -0.58 -12.75 -18.88
CA GLU A 450 0.68 -13.36 -18.48
C GLU A 450 1.83 -12.35 -18.51
N THR A 451 2.63 -12.32 -17.44
CA THR A 451 3.83 -11.47 -17.32
C THR A 451 5.12 -12.25 -17.25
N ALA A 452 5.11 -13.45 -16.66
CA ALA A 452 6.28 -14.30 -16.53
C ALA A 452 5.91 -15.77 -16.31
N ARG A 453 6.88 -16.65 -16.58
CA ARG A 453 6.87 -18.04 -16.13
C ARG A 453 8.21 -18.34 -15.49
N THR A 454 8.16 -18.95 -14.32
CA THR A 454 9.37 -19.31 -13.58
C THR A 454 9.36 -20.81 -13.29
N PRO A 455 10.37 -21.56 -13.75
CA PRO A 455 10.47 -22.98 -13.41
C PRO A 455 10.75 -23.15 -11.92
N PHE A 456 10.09 -24.13 -11.32
CA PHE A 456 10.44 -24.58 -9.98
C PHE A 456 11.65 -25.51 -10.06
N LYS A 457 12.68 -25.23 -9.27
CA LYS A 457 13.93 -25.97 -9.26
C LYS A 457 14.30 -26.42 -7.85
N VAL A 458 14.75 -27.67 -7.73
CA VAL A 458 15.28 -28.24 -6.48
C VAL A 458 16.76 -28.53 -6.69
N SER A 459 17.61 -27.91 -5.86
CA SER A 459 19.08 -28.02 -5.99
C SER A 459 19.58 -27.68 -7.39
N GLY A 460 18.96 -26.70 -8.05
CA GLY A 460 19.30 -26.25 -9.41
C GLY A 460 18.71 -27.09 -10.55
N ASN A 461 18.10 -28.24 -10.25
CA ASN A 461 17.50 -29.13 -11.26
C ASN A 461 16.01 -28.85 -11.42
N PHE A 462 15.51 -28.97 -12.65
CA PHE A 462 14.08 -28.90 -12.91
C PHE A 462 13.33 -30.07 -12.26
N VAL A 463 12.12 -29.80 -11.78
CA VAL A 463 11.24 -30.84 -11.24
C VAL A 463 10.30 -31.31 -12.35
N ASN A 464 10.35 -32.60 -12.67
CA ASN A 464 9.55 -33.22 -13.72
C ASN A 464 8.07 -33.32 -13.31
N ALA A 465 7.16 -32.87 -14.17
CA ALA A 465 5.71 -32.92 -14.01
C ALA A 465 5.04 -34.03 -14.87
N GLY A 466 5.84 -34.79 -15.62
CA GLY A 466 5.35 -35.85 -16.52
C GLY A 466 5.13 -35.37 -17.95
N PRO A 467 4.49 -36.19 -18.80
CA PRO A 467 4.13 -35.80 -20.16
C PRO A 467 3.03 -34.72 -20.20
N GLU A 468 2.81 -34.13 -21.38
CA GLU A 468 1.69 -33.20 -21.63
C GLU A 468 0.34 -33.86 -21.26
N GLY A 469 -0.53 -33.11 -20.60
CA GLY A 469 -1.83 -33.57 -20.08
C GLY A 469 -1.77 -34.39 -18.79
N SER A 470 -0.60 -34.55 -18.15
CA SER A 470 -0.50 -35.26 -16.87
C SER A 470 -0.54 -34.36 -15.64
N VAL A 471 -0.66 -33.04 -15.80
CA VAL A 471 -0.63 -32.11 -14.66
C VAL A 471 -1.80 -32.34 -13.69
N ASP A 472 -2.97 -32.74 -14.20
CA ASP A 472 -4.15 -33.09 -13.41
C ASP A 472 -3.95 -34.34 -12.53
N SER A 473 -2.94 -35.17 -12.84
CA SER A 473 -2.63 -36.39 -12.08
C SER A 473 -1.71 -36.14 -10.87
N LEU A 474 -1.26 -34.90 -10.69
CA LEU A 474 -0.38 -34.48 -9.61
C LEU A 474 -1.27 -33.87 -8.52
N PRO A 475 -0.95 -34.07 -7.22
CA PRO A 475 -1.68 -33.37 -6.17
C PRO A 475 -1.60 -31.87 -6.46
N GLN A 476 -2.75 -31.19 -6.47
CA GLN A 476 -2.84 -29.74 -6.61
C GLN A 476 -1.73 -29.11 -5.78
N GLN A 477 -0.85 -28.35 -6.43
CA GLN A 477 0.23 -27.70 -5.70
C GLN A 477 -0.38 -26.59 -4.87
N VAL A 478 -0.64 -26.92 -3.61
CA VAL A 478 -1.29 -26.01 -2.67
C VAL A 478 -0.40 -24.80 -2.46
N LEU A 479 -0.87 -23.69 -3.00
CA LEU A 479 -0.18 -22.42 -2.99
C LEU A 479 -1.00 -21.43 -2.18
N GLY A 480 -0.35 -20.78 -1.22
CA GLY A 480 -0.85 -19.61 -0.50
C GLY A 480 0.25 -18.56 -0.42
N SER A 481 0.17 -17.68 0.57
CA SER A 481 1.26 -16.73 0.87
C SER A 481 1.37 -16.42 2.34
N VAL A 482 2.60 -16.09 2.77
CA VAL A 482 2.88 -15.59 4.12
C VAL A 482 3.74 -14.33 4.00
N ASP A 483 3.16 -13.21 4.43
CA ASP A 483 3.68 -11.88 4.15
C ASP A 483 4.06 -11.76 2.66
N GLN A 484 5.29 -11.35 2.31
CA GLN A 484 5.71 -11.18 0.92
C GLN A 484 6.26 -12.45 0.23
N ASN A 485 6.01 -13.63 0.79
CA ASN A 485 6.50 -14.90 0.24
C ASN A 485 5.33 -15.76 -0.25
N LEU A 486 5.54 -16.48 -1.35
CA LEU A 486 4.66 -17.59 -1.70
C LEU A 486 4.87 -18.72 -0.71
N ALA A 487 3.80 -19.41 -0.35
CA ALA A 487 3.81 -20.53 0.58
C ALA A 487 3.35 -21.79 -0.14
N LEU A 488 4.28 -22.71 -0.40
CA LEU A 488 4.02 -23.96 -1.11
C LEU A 488 4.04 -25.12 -0.11
N ILE A 489 2.96 -25.90 -0.05
CA ILE A 489 2.94 -27.14 0.75
C ILE A 489 3.70 -28.22 -0.02
N THR A 490 4.73 -28.78 0.61
CA THR A 490 5.59 -29.79 -0.02
C THR A 490 5.31 -31.21 0.47
N GLY A 491 4.38 -31.39 1.40
CA GLY A 491 3.95 -32.68 1.93
C GLY A 491 3.71 -32.67 3.44
N VAL A 492 3.53 -33.85 4.03
CA VAL A 492 3.35 -34.05 5.46
C VAL A 492 4.55 -34.78 6.04
N ALA A 493 5.16 -34.24 7.09
CA ALA A 493 6.24 -34.86 7.84
C ALA A 493 5.96 -34.78 9.35
N ASN A 494 6.17 -35.89 10.07
CA ASN A 494 5.92 -35.98 11.52
C ASN A 494 4.52 -35.51 11.95
N GLY A 495 3.49 -35.82 11.14
CA GLY A 495 2.10 -35.42 11.40
C GLY A 495 1.84 -33.92 11.24
N LYS A 496 2.70 -33.20 10.50
CA LYS A 496 2.56 -31.77 10.21
C LYS A 496 2.74 -31.50 8.72
N ASN A 497 1.97 -30.56 8.18
CA ASN A 497 2.17 -30.09 6.81
C ASN A 497 3.43 -29.22 6.75
N VAL A 498 4.35 -29.52 5.85
CA VAL A 498 5.59 -28.76 5.63
C VAL A 498 5.35 -27.71 4.57
N VAL A 499 5.62 -26.45 4.90
CA VAL A 499 5.40 -25.30 4.02
C VAL A 499 6.74 -24.66 3.69
N SER A 500 7.04 -24.54 2.40
CA SER A 500 8.20 -23.81 1.89
C SER A 500 7.82 -22.39 1.54
N LEU A 501 8.57 -21.42 2.07
CA LEU A 501 8.44 -20.01 1.72
C LEU A 501 9.34 -19.72 0.52
N LEU A 502 8.78 -19.18 -0.55
CA LEU A 502 9.48 -18.92 -1.80
C LEU A 502 9.41 -17.43 -2.16
N SER A 503 10.51 -16.90 -2.71
CA SER A 503 10.50 -15.58 -3.37
C SER A 503 9.52 -15.62 -4.55
N PRO A 504 8.56 -14.70 -4.66
CA PRO A 504 7.61 -14.69 -5.78
C PRO A 504 8.29 -14.48 -7.14
N GLN A 505 9.46 -13.84 -7.18
CA GLN A 505 10.18 -13.53 -8.42
C GLN A 505 11.06 -14.69 -8.88
N THR A 506 11.83 -15.29 -7.96
CA THR A 506 12.87 -16.27 -8.31
C THR A 506 12.49 -17.70 -7.95
N LEU A 507 11.43 -17.89 -7.16
CA LEU A 507 11.06 -19.14 -6.50
C LEU A 507 12.18 -19.73 -5.61
N ALA A 508 13.18 -18.93 -5.23
CA ALA A 508 14.20 -19.33 -4.29
C ALA A 508 13.59 -19.49 -2.89
N SER A 509 14.05 -20.51 -2.14
CA SER A 509 13.59 -20.75 -0.78
C SER A 509 14.08 -19.66 0.18
N ASN A 510 13.12 -19.05 0.88
CA ASN A 510 13.31 -18.07 1.95
C ASN A 510 13.09 -18.68 3.35
N GLY A 511 12.91 -20.01 3.43
CA GLY A 511 12.73 -20.76 4.66
C GLY A 511 11.60 -21.78 4.59
N THR A 512 11.35 -22.43 5.72
CA THR A 512 10.24 -23.39 5.89
C THR A 512 9.59 -23.21 7.25
N PHE A 513 8.33 -23.61 7.37
CA PHE A 513 7.62 -23.76 8.63
C PHE A 513 6.66 -24.96 8.53
N THR A 514 6.00 -25.31 9.63
CA THR A 514 5.08 -26.46 9.66
C THR A 514 3.73 -26.07 10.22
N LEU A 515 2.65 -26.62 9.67
CA LEU A 515 1.28 -26.49 10.19
C LEU A 515 0.87 -27.77 10.92
N ASN A 516 0.34 -27.63 12.14
CA ASN A 516 -0.04 -28.76 12.99
C ASN A 516 -1.38 -29.38 12.53
N ASN A 517 -1.35 -30.07 11.39
CA ASN A 517 -2.43 -30.93 10.90
C ASN A 517 -1.83 -32.22 10.31
N PRO A 518 -2.31 -33.41 10.72
CA PRO A 518 -1.76 -34.68 10.21
C PRO A 518 -2.26 -35.02 8.81
N ASN A 519 -3.41 -34.50 8.39
CA ASN A 519 -3.93 -34.74 7.05
C ASN A 519 -3.28 -33.78 6.05
N PRO A 520 -2.97 -34.23 4.82
CA PRO A 520 -2.55 -33.35 3.75
C PRO A 520 -3.60 -32.26 3.51
N LEU A 521 -3.18 -31.01 3.57
CA LEU A 521 -4.04 -29.89 3.20
C LEU A 521 -4.16 -29.84 1.66
N THR A 522 -5.34 -29.46 1.17
CA THR A 522 -5.64 -29.30 -0.27
C THR A 522 -5.82 -27.84 -0.68
N GLY A 523 -5.75 -26.91 0.27
CA GLY A 523 -5.82 -25.48 0.01
C GLY A 523 -5.09 -24.69 1.09
N LEU A 524 -4.51 -23.55 0.73
CA LEU A 524 -3.83 -22.64 1.64
C LEU A 524 -4.10 -21.21 1.20
N SER A 525 -4.54 -20.35 2.12
CA SER A 525 -4.85 -18.97 1.81
C SER A 525 -3.63 -18.06 1.80
N GLU A 526 -3.82 -16.83 1.33
CA GLU A 526 -2.95 -15.72 1.69
C GLU A 526 -2.97 -15.47 3.21
N SER A 527 -1.90 -14.89 3.75
CA SER A 527 -1.84 -14.57 5.17
C SER A 527 -2.54 -13.27 5.52
N PHE A 528 -3.07 -13.18 6.73
CA PHE A 528 -3.68 -11.98 7.29
C PHE A 528 -3.41 -11.84 8.78
N ARG A 529 -3.82 -10.70 9.35
CA ARG A 529 -3.57 -10.34 10.75
C ARG A 529 -4.89 -9.92 11.43
N PRO A 530 -5.65 -10.87 12.03
CA PRO A 530 -6.94 -10.54 12.65
C PRO A 530 -6.79 -9.64 13.87
N ASP A 531 -5.63 -9.66 14.53
CA ASP A 531 -5.31 -8.80 15.67
C ASP A 531 -5.33 -7.31 15.29
N LEU A 532 -5.18 -6.96 14.01
CA LEU A 532 -5.26 -5.56 13.55
C LEU A 532 -6.68 -5.00 13.58
N ALA A 533 -7.71 -5.83 13.75
CA ALA A 533 -9.09 -5.37 13.82
C ALA A 533 -9.27 -4.21 14.81
N ASN A 534 -9.99 -3.17 14.40
CA ASN A 534 -10.27 -1.96 15.18
C ASN A 534 -9.07 -1.05 15.51
N SER A 535 -7.85 -1.38 15.05
CA SER A 535 -6.69 -0.50 15.20
C SER A 535 -6.80 0.77 14.36
N ALA A 536 -5.99 1.78 14.69
CA ALA A 536 -5.67 2.85 13.76
C ALA A 536 -4.34 2.50 13.09
N LEU A 537 -4.42 1.89 11.90
CA LEU A 537 -3.28 1.41 11.14
C LEU A 537 -2.70 2.53 10.27
N ILE A 538 -1.41 2.76 10.39
CA ILE A 538 -0.60 3.58 9.50
C ILE A 538 0.52 2.68 8.97
N ASP A 539 0.42 2.31 7.69
CA ASP A 539 1.40 1.48 6.98
C ASP A 539 2.17 2.36 5.99
N VAL A 540 3.50 2.32 6.04
CA VAL A 540 4.36 3.13 5.18
C VAL A 540 5.35 2.26 4.43
N GLN A 541 5.28 2.33 3.11
CA GLN A 541 6.23 1.74 2.18
C GLN A 541 7.34 2.77 1.88
N GLY A 542 8.54 2.55 2.43
CA GLY A 542 9.67 3.49 2.34
C GLY A 542 10.01 4.14 3.67
N ASN A 543 10.74 5.25 3.63
CA ASN A 543 11.22 5.95 4.82
C ASN A 543 10.20 6.93 5.38
N VAL A 544 10.32 7.18 6.68
CA VAL A 544 9.56 8.21 7.40
C VAL A 544 10.53 9.22 8.00
N GLN A 545 10.40 10.46 7.56
CA GLN A 545 11.15 11.58 8.13
C GLN A 545 10.62 11.94 9.53
N SER A 546 9.28 12.03 9.70
CA SER A 546 8.71 12.11 11.03
C SER A 546 7.23 11.73 11.12
N LEU A 547 6.86 11.05 12.20
CA LEU A 547 5.49 10.94 12.70
C LEU A 547 5.32 11.88 13.91
N ARG A 548 4.30 12.75 13.91
CA ARG A 548 4.02 13.69 15.01
C ARG A 548 2.57 13.61 15.46
N ALA A 549 2.36 13.41 16.76
CA ALA A 549 1.04 13.37 17.39
C ALA A 549 1.02 13.98 18.80
N LYS A 550 -0.15 14.41 19.26
CA LYS A 550 -0.37 14.82 20.66
C LYS A 550 -0.71 13.60 21.49
N ASP A 551 -1.61 12.76 21.00
CA ASP A 551 -2.00 11.52 21.65
C ASP A 551 -2.22 10.41 20.63
N ALA A 552 -1.89 9.18 21.05
CA ALA A 552 -2.14 7.98 20.29
C ALA A 552 -2.60 6.85 21.22
N THR A 553 -3.75 6.26 20.91
CA THR A 553 -4.23 5.03 21.55
C THR A 553 -4.57 4.03 20.44
N GLY A 554 -4.16 2.77 20.58
CA GLY A 554 -4.47 1.75 19.56
C GLY A 554 -3.82 1.98 18.20
N LEU A 555 -2.70 2.71 18.15
CA LEU A 555 -1.95 2.95 16.91
C LEU A 555 -1.15 1.70 16.55
N VAL A 556 -1.25 1.26 15.30
CA VAL A 556 -0.27 0.35 14.68
C VAL A 556 0.45 1.14 13.61
N PHE A 557 1.73 1.44 13.85
CA PHE A 557 2.57 2.16 12.90
C PHE A 557 3.63 1.22 12.35
N ASN A 558 3.44 0.73 11.13
CA ASN A 558 4.34 -0.17 10.44
C ASN A 558 5.08 0.58 9.33
N VAL A 559 6.40 0.50 9.31
CA VAL A 559 7.24 1.17 8.31
C VAL A 559 8.25 0.18 7.76
N ALA A 560 8.18 -0.05 6.45
CA ALA A 560 9.07 -0.95 5.72
C ALA A 560 10.50 -0.42 5.59
N GLY A 561 10.71 0.89 5.77
CA GLY A 561 12.02 1.53 5.73
C GLY A 561 12.44 2.16 7.05
N TYR A 562 13.31 3.16 6.96
CA TYR A 562 13.86 3.86 8.11
C TYR A 562 12.85 4.83 8.73
N ILE A 563 12.71 4.79 10.06
CA ILE A 563 11.96 5.82 10.81
C ILE A 563 12.95 6.77 11.46
N ASN A 564 13.01 8.02 11.00
CA ASN A 564 13.90 9.01 11.59
C ASN A 564 13.40 9.51 12.97
N LEU A 565 12.13 9.91 13.06
CA LEU A 565 11.55 10.45 14.30
C LEU A 565 10.08 10.06 14.49
N ALA A 566 9.73 9.47 15.63
CA ALA A 566 8.36 9.43 16.13
C ALA A 566 8.22 10.30 17.38
N LYS A 567 7.45 11.39 17.30
CA LYS A 567 7.20 12.34 18.40
C LYS A 567 5.73 12.33 18.80
N ILE A 568 5.42 11.72 19.93
CA ILE A 568 4.04 11.56 20.43
C ILE A 568 4.00 11.99 21.90
N LYS A 569 3.19 13.00 22.27
CA LYS A 569 3.22 13.47 23.67
C LYS A 569 2.72 12.42 24.67
N ARG A 570 1.75 11.60 24.27
CA ARG A 570 1.16 10.50 25.07
C ARG A 570 0.80 9.33 24.16
N ALA A 571 1.26 8.13 24.46
CA ALA A 571 0.85 6.93 23.74
C ALA A 571 0.37 5.85 24.71
N SER A 572 -0.71 5.17 24.35
CA SER A 572 -1.15 3.94 25.02
C SER A 572 -1.51 2.84 24.04
N ASP A 573 -1.31 1.59 24.42
CA ASP A 573 -1.79 0.40 23.68
C ASP A 573 -1.43 0.45 22.18
N SER A 574 -0.19 0.83 21.89
CA SER A 574 0.28 1.20 20.55
C SER A 574 1.58 0.48 20.20
N VAL A 575 1.75 0.18 18.92
CA VAL A 575 2.91 -0.52 18.38
C VAL A 575 3.53 0.33 17.28
N LEU A 576 4.85 0.53 17.36
CA LEU A 576 5.62 1.21 16.32
C LEU A 576 6.73 0.28 15.84
N ILE A 577 6.81 0.02 14.53
CA ILE A 577 7.78 -0.90 13.93
C ILE A 577 8.52 -0.16 12.81
N GLY A 578 9.85 -0.20 12.83
CA GLY A 578 10.70 0.40 11.78
C GLY A 578 11.91 -0.45 11.42
N GLN A 579 12.41 -0.27 10.19
CA GLN A 579 13.47 -1.12 9.62
C GLN A 579 14.62 -0.29 9.01
N PRO A 580 15.47 0.38 9.82
CA PRO A 580 15.48 0.44 11.29
C PRO A 580 14.82 1.69 11.90
N PHE A 581 14.75 1.74 13.23
CA PHE A 581 14.17 2.85 14.00
C PHE A 581 15.25 3.79 14.56
N GLY A 582 15.19 5.06 14.18
CA GLY A 582 16.09 6.15 14.58
C GLY A 582 15.81 6.69 15.98
N HIS A 583 14.75 7.51 16.15
CA HIS A 583 14.44 8.15 17.43
C HIS A 583 12.95 8.19 17.79
N ALA A 584 12.63 7.91 19.06
CA ALA A 584 11.28 8.00 19.60
C ALA A 584 11.21 8.96 20.81
N GLU A 585 10.50 10.07 20.67
CA GLU A 585 10.21 11.03 21.75
C GLU A 585 8.75 10.84 22.21
N ILE A 586 8.56 9.96 23.19
CA ILE A 586 7.25 9.65 23.77
C ILE A 586 7.36 9.67 25.30
N PRO A 587 7.16 10.82 25.96
CA PRO A 587 7.44 10.97 27.39
C PRO A 587 6.41 10.28 28.30
N LYS A 588 5.19 10.01 27.80
CA LYS A 588 4.15 9.29 28.54
C LYS A 588 3.72 8.07 27.74
N ARG A 589 4.07 6.88 28.21
CA ARG A 589 3.78 5.58 27.58
C ARG A 589 3.05 4.67 28.56
N SER A 590 2.07 3.92 28.07
CA SER A 590 1.44 2.82 28.80
C SER A 590 1.13 1.71 27.81
N ASN A 591 1.70 0.51 27.98
CA ASN A 591 1.53 -0.58 27.00
C ASN A 591 1.90 -0.16 25.56
N VAL A 592 3.14 0.30 25.36
CA VAL A 592 3.64 0.74 24.04
C VAL A 592 4.89 -0.05 23.71
N ALA A 593 4.89 -0.74 22.57
CA ALA A 593 6.11 -1.33 22.03
C ALA A 593 6.67 -0.50 20.88
N ILE A 594 7.99 -0.46 20.83
CA ILE A 594 8.75 0.12 19.72
C ILE A 594 9.74 -0.95 19.29
N ILE A 595 9.57 -1.46 18.08
CA ILE A 595 10.32 -2.60 17.54
C ILE A 595 11.17 -2.09 16.37
N SER A 596 12.43 -2.52 16.33
CA SER A 596 13.41 -2.10 15.33
C SER A 596 14.20 -3.29 14.80
N SER A 597 14.54 -3.28 13.51
CA SER A 597 15.70 -4.05 13.02
C SER A 597 17.01 -3.44 13.56
N PRO A 598 18.17 -4.13 13.48
CA PRO A 598 19.44 -3.63 13.99
C PRO A 598 19.84 -2.31 13.37
N ARG A 599 20.55 -1.50 14.15
CA ARG A 599 21.13 -0.23 13.71
C ARG A 599 22.56 -0.10 14.22
N PRO A 600 23.40 0.78 13.65
CA PRO A 600 24.81 0.92 14.05
C PRO A 600 25.05 1.39 15.50
N VAL A 601 24.00 1.75 16.25
CA VAL A 601 24.10 2.24 17.63
C VAL A 601 23.05 1.52 18.45
N ASP A 602 23.44 0.44 19.11
CA ASP A 602 22.53 -0.39 19.88
C ASP A 602 21.90 0.39 21.05
N ASP A 603 20.67 0.00 21.37
CA ASP A 603 19.92 0.27 22.60
C ASP A 603 19.74 1.74 23.01
N ARG A 604 18.52 2.25 22.79
CA ARG A 604 17.99 3.42 23.51
C ARG A 604 16.74 2.98 24.27
N ASN A 605 16.66 3.37 25.54
CA ASN A 605 15.59 3.04 26.49
C ASN A 605 14.20 2.94 25.83
N GLY A 606 13.64 1.72 25.81
CA GLY A 606 12.28 1.43 25.35
C GLY A 606 12.12 1.17 23.86
N VAL A 607 13.20 0.85 23.13
CA VAL A 607 13.17 0.27 21.78
C VAL A 607 13.70 -1.16 21.84
N GLN A 608 12.90 -2.13 21.42
CA GLN A 608 13.27 -3.53 21.29
C GLN A 608 13.92 -3.76 19.92
N VAL A 609 15.19 -4.15 19.90
CA VAL A 609 15.93 -4.47 18.67
C VAL A 609 15.82 -5.98 18.40
N ILE A 610 15.46 -6.35 17.17
CA ILE A 610 15.32 -7.75 16.73
C ILE A 610 16.24 -7.99 15.54
N ASN A 611 17.26 -8.84 15.72
CA ASN A 611 18.36 -9.03 14.76
C ASN A 611 17.92 -9.47 13.35
N ASN A 612 16.85 -10.24 13.26
CA ASN A 612 16.31 -10.75 12.01
C ASN A 612 14.85 -10.34 11.82
N LEU A 613 14.52 -9.08 12.16
CA LEU A 613 13.18 -8.56 11.95
C LEU A 613 12.88 -8.58 10.44
N LYS A 614 12.05 -9.53 10.01
CA LYS A 614 11.57 -9.59 8.62
C LYS A 614 10.66 -8.39 8.34
N GLN A 615 10.64 -7.92 7.10
CA GLN A 615 9.65 -6.95 6.65
C GLN A 615 8.24 -7.51 6.88
N ILE A 616 7.42 -6.74 7.60
CA ILE A 616 6.03 -7.08 7.89
C ILE A 616 5.15 -6.33 6.90
N GLY A 617 4.19 -7.02 6.30
CA GLY A 617 3.23 -6.40 5.39
C GLY A 617 3.79 -6.07 4.00
N PRO A 618 3.07 -5.26 3.19
CA PRO A 618 2.11 -4.24 3.59
C PRO A 618 0.89 -4.76 4.35
N LEU A 619 0.50 -4.05 5.41
CA LEU A 619 -0.57 -4.49 6.30
C LEU A 619 -1.94 -4.03 5.81
N THR A 620 -2.94 -4.87 6.08
CA THR A 620 -4.33 -4.55 5.76
C THR A 620 -5.27 -4.90 6.91
N LEU A 621 -6.32 -4.10 7.08
CA LEU A 621 -7.31 -4.39 8.11
C LEU A 621 -8.29 -5.48 7.64
N PRO A 622 -8.69 -6.39 8.56
CA PRO A 622 -9.59 -7.49 8.22
C PRO A 622 -11.07 -7.08 8.07
N GLY A 623 -11.48 -5.87 8.50
CA GLY A 623 -12.91 -5.49 8.50
C GLY A 623 -13.19 -4.03 8.20
N ARG A 624 -14.45 -3.78 7.79
CA ARG A 624 -15.14 -2.49 7.79
C ARG A 624 -16.34 -2.56 8.72
#